data_AF-A0A4Q3RB41-F1
#
_entry.id   AF-A0A4Q3RB41-F1
#
_cell.length_a   1.000
_cell.length_b   1.000
_cell.length_c   1.000
_cell.angle_alpha   90.00
_cell.angle_beta   90.00
_cell.angle_gamma   90.00
#
_symmetry.space_group_name_H-M   'P 1'
#
loop_
_entity.id
_entity.type
_entity.pdbx_description
1 polymer ?
#
loop_
_entity_poly.entity_id
_entity_poly.type
_entity_poly.pdbx_seq_one_letter_code
_entity_poly.pdbx_strand_id
1 'polypeptide(L)'
;MGPSQVIILIIFLLLFLILPAVGAYKMFQKAGRPGMQGAIPIANTWNMLDLTNKPKWWFFAQFIPVIGFLFQVGIYLEFVRAFGKYKFYQQAAAVLIPGIYFCYIGYNDKNKFIGHAEAIKRQGKKAVWREWVDAGLFAVVAATLIRTFFIEAYTIPSASMEGTMLINDYLFVSKVAYGPRMPMTPLAVPLVHNTMPFFGGKSYSDAVQ
;
A
#
# COMPACT_ATOMS: atom_id res chain seq x y z
N MET A 1 -8.55 0.18 26.88
CA MET A 1 -7.17 0.18 26.34
C MET A 1 -6.20 0.39 27.49
N GLY A 2 -5.15 -0.42 27.61
CA GLY A 2 -4.10 -0.18 28.62
C GLY A 2 -3.24 1.04 28.29
N PRO A 3 -2.51 1.63 29.26
CA PRO A 3 -1.66 2.81 29.04
C PRO A 3 -0.62 2.62 27.92
N SER A 4 -0.04 1.42 27.82
CA SER A 4 0.89 1.04 26.75
C SER A 4 0.25 1.07 25.36
N GLN A 5 -1.01 0.63 25.24
CA GLN A 5 -1.76 0.63 23.98
C GLN A 5 -2.07 2.05 23.51
N VAL A 6 -2.35 2.97 24.45
CA VAL A 6 -2.57 4.39 24.15
C VAL A 6 -1.28 5.04 23.64
N ILE A 7 -0.14 4.76 24.27
CA ILE A 7 1.17 5.27 23.82
C ILE A 7 1.50 4.75 22.42
N ILE A 8 1.30 3.45 22.16
CA ILE A 8 1.50 2.85 20.83
C ILE A 8 0.59 3.51 19.78
N LEU A 9 -0.68 3.74 20.11
CA LEU A 9 -1.62 4.41 19.22
C LEU A 9 -1.19 5.85 18.91
N ILE A 10 -0.72 6.59 19.91
CA ILE A 10 -0.23 7.97 19.74
C ILE A 10 1.00 7.99 18.83
N ILE A 11 1.97 7.10 19.05
CA ILE A 11 3.17 6.98 18.21
C ILE A 11 2.78 6.63 16.78
N PHE A 12 1.84 5.69 16.60
CA PHE A 12 1.33 5.30 15.30
C PHE A 12 0.66 6.48 14.58
N LEU A 13 -0.21 7.23 15.25
CA LEU A 13 -0.85 8.42 14.68
C LEU A 13 0.18 9.50 14.32
N LEU A 14 1.17 9.75 15.18
CA LEU A 14 2.20 10.75 14.93
C LEU A 14 3.04 10.37 13.68
N LEU A 15 3.44 9.10 13.58
CA LEU A 15 4.30 8.62 12.49
C LEU A 15 3.56 8.50 11.15
N PHE A 16 2.31 8.04 11.14
CA PHE A 16 1.56 7.80 9.90
C PHE A 16 0.68 8.97 9.45
N LEU A 17 0.28 9.88 10.34
CA LEU A 17 -0.59 11.01 10.01
C LEU A 17 0.16 12.34 10.02
N ILE A 18 0.87 12.65 11.11
CA ILE A 18 1.48 13.97 11.32
C ILE A 18 2.77 14.13 10.51
N LEU A 19 3.66 13.14 10.57
CA LEU A 19 4.96 13.24 9.91
C LEU A 19 4.86 13.40 8.37
N PRO A 20 4.01 12.64 7.65
CA PRO A 20 3.81 12.85 6.22
C PRO A 20 3.18 14.20 5.90
N ALA A 21 2.30 14.71 6.77
CA ALA A 21 1.68 16.03 6.59
C ALA A 21 2.71 17.17 6.67
N VAL A 22 3.69 17.08 7.58
CA VAL A 22 4.79 18.05 7.68
C VAL A 22 5.70 18.00 6.43
N GLY A 23 6.05 16.81 5.97
CA GLY A 23 6.81 16.64 4.74
C GLY A 23 6.07 17.18 3.51
N ALA A 24 4.78 16.85 3.42
CA ALA A 24 3.90 17.34 2.37
C ALA A 24 3.77 18.87 2.39
N TYR A 25 3.67 19.51 3.57
CA TYR A 25 3.64 20.98 3.68
C TYR A 25 4.78 21.64 2.91
N LYS A 26 6.03 21.17 3.09
CA LYS A 26 7.20 21.69 2.38
C LYS A 26 7.22 21.32 0.90
N MET A 27 6.80 20.10 0.55
CA MET A 27 6.69 19.69 -0.85
C MET A 27 5.67 20.54 -1.62
N PHE A 28 4.54 20.89 -0.99
CA PHE A 28 3.53 21.77 -1.57
C PHE A 28 4.03 23.20 -1.80
N GLN A 29 4.80 23.76 -0.85
CA GLN A 29 5.47 25.05 -1.03
C GLN A 29 6.40 25.03 -2.26
N LYS A 30 7.13 23.94 -2.47
CA LYS A 30 7.99 23.75 -3.64
C LYS A 30 7.23 23.59 -4.95
N ALA A 31 5.99 23.12 -4.90
CA ALA A 31 5.10 23.02 -6.05
C ALA A 31 4.35 24.34 -6.36
N GLY A 32 4.66 25.44 -5.64
CA GLY A 32 4.01 26.73 -5.84
C GLY A 32 2.60 26.82 -5.24
N ARG A 33 2.21 25.89 -4.35
CA ARG A 33 0.92 25.91 -3.65
C ARG A 33 1.07 26.25 -2.17
N PRO A 34 0.01 26.75 -1.51
CA PRO A 34 0.03 27.00 -0.07
C PRO A 34 0.37 25.72 0.69
N GLY A 35 1.40 25.76 1.55
CA GLY A 35 1.83 24.58 2.30
C GLY A 35 0.73 23.96 3.16
N MET A 36 -0.23 24.77 3.63
CA MET A 36 -1.40 24.30 4.38
C MET A 36 -2.21 23.26 3.62
N GLN A 37 -2.25 23.33 2.28
CA GLN A 37 -2.93 22.33 1.45
C GLN A 37 -2.29 20.94 1.53
N GLY A 38 -0.98 20.87 1.83
CA GLY A 38 -0.27 19.61 2.06
C GLY A 38 -0.39 19.09 3.50
N ALA A 39 -0.61 19.99 4.47
CA ALA A 39 -0.67 19.64 5.89
C ALA A 39 -2.03 19.08 6.33
N ILE A 40 -3.13 19.48 5.70
CA ILE A 40 -4.46 19.00 6.07
C ILE A 40 -4.61 17.55 5.60
N PRO A 41 -4.74 16.56 6.50
CA PRO A 41 -4.93 15.17 6.11
C PRO A 41 -6.20 15.02 5.26
N ILE A 42 -6.23 14.05 4.36
CA ILE A 42 -7.31 13.81 3.38
C ILE A 42 -7.35 14.90 2.31
N ALA A 43 -7.52 16.17 2.66
CA ALA A 43 -7.54 17.25 1.66
C ALA A 43 -6.22 17.34 0.87
N ASN A 44 -5.10 16.95 1.48
CA ASN A 44 -3.81 16.87 0.82
C ASN A 44 -3.80 15.90 -0.38
N THR A 45 -4.49 14.76 -0.31
CA THR A 45 -4.52 13.78 -1.42
C THR A 45 -5.28 14.33 -2.62
N TRP A 46 -6.36 15.08 -2.39
CA TRP A 46 -7.06 15.82 -3.45
C TRP A 46 -6.12 16.80 -4.16
N ASN A 47 -5.39 17.61 -3.38
CA ASN A 47 -4.49 18.60 -3.96
C ASN A 47 -3.26 17.96 -4.63
N MET A 48 -2.82 16.79 -4.18
CA MET A 48 -1.78 16.00 -4.86
C MET A 48 -2.27 15.50 -6.22
N LEU A 49 -3.52 15.03 -6.32
CA LEU A 49 -4.14 14.62 -7.59
C LEU A 49 -4.21 15.79 -8.57
N ASP A 50 -4.61 16.98 -8.10
CA ASP A 50 -4.63 18.19 -8.91
C ASP A 50 -3.22 18.57 -9.43
N LEU A 51 -2.18 18.46 -8.58
CA LEU A 51 -0.79 18.73 -8.97
C LEU A 51 -0.22 17.69 -9.94
N THR A 52 -0.72 16.46 -9.88
CA THR A 52 -0.27 15.33 -10.69
C THR A 52 -1.19 15.07 -11.89
N ASN A 53 -2.18 15.94 -12.15
CA ASN A 53 -3.17 15.79 -13.21
C ASN A 53 -3.82 14.38 -13.28
N LYS A 54 -4.12 13.81 -12.10
CA LYS A 54 -4.78 12.51 -11.97
C LYS A 54 -6.27 12.69 -11.73
N PRO A 55 -7.10 11.70 -12.11
CA PRO A 55 -8.54 11.84 -11.99
C PRO A 55 -8.97 11.86 -10.53
N LYS A 56 -9.88 12.79 -10.20
CA LYS A 56 -10.37 13.03 -8.83
C LYS A 56 -11.11 11.83 -8.23
N TRP A 57 -11.56 10.86 -9.03
CA TRP A 57 -12.18 9.64 -8.50
C TRP A 57 -11.20 8.80 -7.65
N TRP A 58 -9.88 8.92 -7.86
CA TRP A 58 -8.86 8.25 -7.04
C TRP A 58 -8.93 8.70 -5.58
N PHE A 59 -9.35 9.95 -5.34
CA PHE A 59 -9.61 10.44 -3.99
C PHE A 59 -10.73 9.63 -3.33
N PHE A 60 -11.85 9.41 -4.01
CA PHE A 60 -12.98 8.69 -3.40
C PHE A 60 -12.68 7.20 -3.20
N ALA A 61 -11.86 6.62 -4.08
CA ALA A 61 -11.44 5.23 -3.93
C ALA A 61 -10.63 4.98 -2.64
N GLN A 62 -10.02 6.02 -2.04
CA GLN A 62 -9.28 5.93 -0.78
C GLN A 62 -10.16 5.52 0.42
N PHE A 63 -11.47 5.77 0.35
CA PHE A 63 -12.42 5.44 1.43
C PHE A 63 -12.93 4.00 1.36
N ILE A 64 -12.67 3.29 0.26
CA ILE A 64 -12.98 1.87 0.16
C ILE A 64 -11.94 1.13 0.99
N PRO A 65 -12.33 0.36 2.02
CA PRO A 65 -11.37 -0.42 2.80
C PRO A 65 -10.50 -1.27 1.87
N VAL A 66 -9.22 -1.39 2.20
CA VAL A 66 -8.23 -2.20 1.48
C VAL A 66 -7.84 -1.66 0.10
N ILE A 67 -8.80 -1.44 -0.79
CA ILE A 67 -8.58 -0.84 -2.11
C ILE A 67 -8.04 0.58 -1.95
N GLY A 68 -8.54 1.32 -0.98
CA GLY A 68 -8.11 2.69 -0.70
C GLY A 68 -6.64 2.81 -0.33
N PHE A 69 -6.06 1.77 0.29
CA PHE A 69 -4.61 1.73 0.54
C PHE A 69 -3.80 1.67 -0.76
N LEU A 70 -4.26 0.91 -1.77
CA LEU A 70 -3.60 0.85 -3.08
C LEU A 70 -3.66 2.20 -3.81
N PHE A 71 -4.80 2.88 -3.75
CA PHE A 71 -4.95 4.22 -4.31
C PHE A 71 -4.09 5.24 -3.57
N GLN A 72 -4.02 5.17 -2.25
CA GLN A 72 -3.15 6.02 -1.43
C GLN A 72 -1.68 5.86 -1.84
N VAL A 73 -1.23 4.61 -1.98
CA VAL A 73 0.11 4.29 -2.47
C VAL A 73 0.32 4.87 -3.87
N GLY A 74 -0.63 4.65 -4.79
CA GLY A 74 -0.58 5.21 -6.14
C GLY A 74 -0.42 6.72 -6.17
N ILE A 75 -1.19 7.45 -5.36
CA ILE A 75 -1.11 8.92 -5.24
C ILE A 75 0.27 9.35 -4.74
N TYR A 76 0.81 8.69 -3.71
CA TYR A 76 2.14 9.01 -3.18
C TYR A 76 3.26 8.75 -4.21
N LEU A 77 3.19 7.64 -4.95
CA LEU A 77 4.16 7.34 -5.99
C LEU A 77 4.14 8.40 -7.11
N GLU A 78 2.95 8.81 -7.55
CA GLU A 78 2.78 9.85 -8.58
C GLU A 78 3.25 11.22 -8.09
N PHE A 79 2.92 11.57 -6.84
CA PHE A 79 3.37 12.82 -6.24
C PHE A 79 4.90 12.87 -6.15
N VAL A 80 5.54 11.80 -5.69
CA VAL A 80 7.00 11.68 -5.62
C VAL A 80 7.67 11.68 -7.01
N ARG A 81 7.01 11.08 -8.02
CA ARG A 81 7.46 11.18 -9.43
C ARG A 81 7.47 12.62 -9.93
N ALA A 82 6.54 13.46 -9.50
CA ALA A 82 6.52 14.90 -9.83
C ALA A 82 7.69 15.70 -9.22
N PHE A 83 8.52 15.08 -8.35
CA PHE A 83 9.81 15.61 -7.87
C PHE A 83 11.02 14.91 -8.51
N GLY A 84 10.82 14.13 -9.59
CA GLY A 84 11.89 13.46 -10.32
C GLY A 84 12.44 12.20 -9.65
N LYS A 85 11.66 11.57 -8.77
CA LYS A 85 12.10 10.41 -7.98
C LYS A 85 11.55 9.09 -8.55
N TYR A 86 12.27 8.49 -9.49
CA TYR A 86 11.80 7.30 -10.23
C TYR A 86 12.45 5.98 -9.81
N LYS A 87 13.52 6.00 -9.01
CA LYS A 87 14.28 4.80 -8.70
C LYS A 87 13.49 3.88 -7.76
N PHE A 88 13.68 2.57 -7.85
CA PHE A 88 12.94 1.59 -7.07
C PHE A 88 12.98 1.89 -5.55
N TYR A 89 14.17 2.15 -4.99
CA TYR A 89 14.32 2.48 -3.57
C TYR A 89 13.58 3.76 -3.15
N GLN A 90 13.43 4.72 -4.06
CA GLN A 90 12.70 5.97 -3.82
C GLN A 90 11.19 5.74 -3.78
N GLN A 91 10.71 4.91 -4.69
CA GLN A 91 9.32 4.49 -4.75
C GLN A 91 8.98 3.62 -3.52
N ALA A 92 9.82 2.66 -3.16
CA ALA A 92 9.66 1.84 -1.96
C ALA A 92 9.67 2.68 -0.68
N ALA A 93 10.59 3.66 -0.55
CA ALA A 93 10.61 4.57 0.60
C ALA A 93 9.33 5.41 0.70
N ALA A 94 8.75 5.85 -0.42
CA ALA A 94 7.48 6.57 -0.43
C ALA A 94 6.29 5.72 0.06
N VAL A 95 6.38 4.39 -0.04
CA VAL A 95 5.33 3.46 0.42
C VAL A 95 5.54 3.04 1.86
N LEU A 96 6.75 2.60 2.21
CA LEU A 96 7.03 2.01 3.51
C LEU A 96 7.22 3.07 4.61
N ILE A 97 7.81 4.21 4.26
CA ILE A 97 8.16 5.29 5.20
C ILE A 97 7.83 6.68 4.62
N PRO A 98 6.56 6.93 4.21
CA PRO A 98 6.15 8.18 3.58
C PRO A 98 6.48 9.41 4.42
N GLY A 99 6.35 9.33 5.76
CA GLY A 99 6.62 10.45 6.65
C GLY A 99 8.06 10.96 6.56
N ILE A 100 9.02 10.06 6.76
CA ILE A 100 10.44 10.40 6.69
C ILE A 100 10.83 10.81 5.27
N TYR A 101 10.34 10.08 4.27
CA TYR A 101 10.72 10.30 2.88
C TYR A 101 10.18 11.63 2.32
N PHE A 102 8.96 12.01 2.68
CA PHE A 102 8.38 13.31 2.28
C PHE A 102 9.11 14.46 2.95
N CYS A 103 9.47 14.33 4.23
CA CYS A 103 10.33 15.31 4.90
C CYS A 103 11.69 15.43 4.18
N TYR A 104 12.33 14.31 3.82
CA TYR A 104 13.58 14.32 3.08
C TYR A 104 13.47 15.04 1.73
N ILE A 105 12.37 14.86 0.98
CA ILE A 105 12.15 15.57 -0.29
C ILE A 105 11.83 17.06 -0.04
N GLY A 106 10.95 17.34 0.91
CA GLY A 106 10.45 18.66 1.24
C GLY A 106 11.54 19.61 1.73
N TYR A 107 12.40 19.18 2.65
CA TYR A 107 13.41 20.04 3.27
C TYR A 107 14.75 20.12 2.51
N ASN A 108 14.97 19.27 1.51
CA ASN A 108 16.22 19.28 0.75
C ASN A 108 16.12 20.17 -0.48
N ASP A 109 16.85 21.30 -0.50
CA ASP A 109 16.76 22.35 -1.54
C ASP A 109 17.10 21.86 -2.96
N LYS A 110 17.87 20.77 -3.08
CA LYS A 110 18.21 20.16 -4.38
C LYS A 110 16.98 19.56 -5.08
N ASN A 111 15.95 19.20 -4.31
CA ASN A 111 14.74 18.57 -4.84
C ASN A 111 13.75 19.65 -5.26
N LYS A 112 13.69 19.92 -6.57
CA LYS A 112 12.72 20.83 -7.20
C LYS A 112 11.50 20.07 -7.71
N PHE A 113 10.34 20.73 -7.66
CA PHE A 113 9.14 20.24 -8.31
C PHE A 113 9.29 20.43 -9.82
N ILE A 114 9.22 19.34 -10.58
CA ILE A 114 9.33 19.35 -12.06
C ILE A 114 7.94 19.35 -12.72
N GLY A 115 6.88 19.07 -11.96
CA GLY A 115 5.52 18.98 -12.47
C GLY A 115 5.24 17.67 -13.20
N HIS A 116 3.95 17.40 -13.45
CA HIS A 116 3.50 16.13 -14.01
C HIS A 116 3.96 15.89 -15.46
N ALA A 117 3.85 16.91 -16.32
CA ALA A 117 4.19 16.80 -17.74
C ALA A 117 5.68 16.48 -17.95
N GLU A 118 6.56 17.17 -17.22
CA GLU A 118 7.99 16.86 -17.27
C GLU A 118 8.31 15.52 -16.60
N ALA A 119 7.55 15.14 -15.57
CA ALA A 119 7.73 13.86 -14.91
C ALA A 119 7.46 12.68 -15.84
N ILE A 120 6.38 12.74 -16.64
CA ILE A 120 6.09 11.74 -17.67
C ILE A 120 7.23 11.68 -18.71
N LYS A 121 7.72 12.84 -19.16
CA LYS A 121 8.79 12.90 -20.16
C LYS A 121 10.09 12.27 -19.64
N ARG A 122 10.45 12.53 -18.38
CA ARG A 122 11.65 12.00 -17.72
C ARG A 122 11.52 10.55 -17.28
N GLN A 123 10.29 10.05 -17.09
CA GLN A 123 10.05 8.65 -16.73
C GLN A 123 10.67 7.70 -17.77
N GLY A 124 10.83 8.15 -19.02
CA GLY A 124 11.46 7.40 -20.11
C GLY A 124 10.70 6.12 -20.43
N LYS A 125 11.07 5.43 -21.50
CA LYS A 125 10.62 4.04 -21.68
C LYS A 125 11.27 3.22 -20.57
N LYS A 126 10.48 2.73 -19.60
CA LYS A 126 10.99 1.75 -18.64
C LYS A 126 11.41 0.51 -19.43
N ALA A 127 12.44 -0.18 -18.97
CA ALA A 127 12.77 -1.48 -19.56
C ALA A 127 11.55 -2.40 -19.41
N VAL A 128 11.15 -3.07 -20.50
CA VAL A 128 9.92 -3.87 -20.57
C VAL A 128 9.83 -4.84 -19.37
N TRP A 129 10.93 -5.53 -19.06
CA TRP A 129 10.98 -6.46 -17.91
C TRP A 129 10.63 -5.79 -16.56
N ARG A 130 10.96 -4.51 -16.36
CA ARG A 130 10.64 -3.77 -15.13
C ARG A 130 9.15 -3.44 -15.05
N GLU A 131 8.49 -3.20 -16.17
CA GLU A 131 7.03 -3.01 -16.20
C GLU A 131 6.30 -4.31 -15.85
N TRP A 132 6.79 -5.45 -16.35
CA TRP A 132 6.28 -6.77 -15.96
C TRP A 132 6.48 -7.05 -14.46
N VAL A 133 7.64 -6.70 -13.89
CA VAL A 133 7.89 -6.84 -12.45
C VAL A 133 7.00 -5.89 -11.63
N ASP A 134 6.90 -4.61 -12.01
CA ASP A 134 6.02 -3.63 -11.36
C ASP A 134 4.55 -4.12 -11.38
N ALA A 135 4.08 -4.63 -12.53
CA ALA A 135 2.73 -5.17 -12.69
C ALA A 135 2.51 -6.47 -11.89
N GLY A 136 3.49 -7.38 -11.91
CA GLY A 136 3.45 -8.63 -11.15
C GLY A 136 3.40 -8.38 -9.64
N LEU A 137 4.23 -7.46 -9.13
CA LEU A 137 4.21 -7.07 -7.73
C LEU A 137 2.87 -6.46 -7.32
N PHE A 138 2.33 -5.55 -8.15
CA PHE A 138 1.00 -4.98 -7.92
C PHE A 138 -0.08 -6.07 -7.89
N ALA A 139 -0.04 -7.02 -8.82
CA ALA A 139 -0.97 -8.15 -8.87
C ALA A 139 -0.87 -9.05 -7.64
N VAL A 140 0.33 -9.35 -7.14
CA VAL A 140 0.52 -10.15 -5.91
C VAL A 140 -0.05 -9.43 -4.69
N VAL A 141 0.21 -8.13 -4.54
CA VAL A 141 -0.35 -7.34 -3.44
C VAL A 141 -1.87 -7.28 -3.53
N ALA A 142 -2.41 -6.94 -4.70
CA ALA A 142 -3.86 -6.90 -4.93
C ALA A 142 -4.52 -8.27 -4.69
N ALA A 143 -3.95 -9.36 -5.20
CA ALA A 143 -4.43 -10.72 -5.00
C ALA A 143 -4.39 -11.12 -3.52
N THR A 144 -3.33 -10.77 -2.79
CA THR A 144 -3.22 -11.02 -1.35
C THR A 144 -4.31 -10.28 -0.59
N LEU A 145 -4.56 -9.02 -0.94
CA LEU A 145 -5.62 -8.22 -0.33
C LEU A 145 -7.02 -8.79 -0.64
N ILE A 146 -7.29 -9.15 -1.90
CA ILE A 146 -8.55 -9.78 -2.29
C ILE A 146 -8.76 -11.10 -1.54
N ARG A 147 -7.71 -11.92 -1.43
CA ARG A 147 -7.73 -13.21 -0.70
C ARG A 147 -7.97 -13.04 0.80
N THR A 148 -7.42 -11.99 1.40
CA THR A 148 -7.58 -11.74 2.84
C THR A 148 -9.00 -11.31 3.19
N PHE A 149 -9.67 -10.51 2.34
CA PHE A 149 -10.92 -9.84 2.72
C PHE A 149 -12.18 -10.28 1.95
N PHE A 150 -12.05 -10.75 0.71
CA PHE A 150 -13.22 -11.03 -0.14
C PHE A 150 -13.47 -12.52 -0.31
N ILE A 151 -12.56 -13.22 -0.97
CA ILE A 151 -12.77 -14.60 -1.41
C ILE A 151 -11.48 -15.39 -1.27
N GLU A 152 -11.55 -16.58 -0.70
CA GLU A 152 -10.43 -17.52 -0.67
C GLU A 152 -10.85 -18.87 -1.27
N ALA A 153 -9.98 -19.43 -2.11
CA ALA A 153 -10.17 -20.77 -2.66
C ALA A 153 -9.55 -21.79 -1.70
N TYR A 154 -10.34 -22.74 -1.23
CA TYR A 154 -9.88 -23.84 -0.39
C TYR A 154 -10.07 -25.17 -1.10
N THR A 155 -9.14 -26.09 -0.86
CA THR A 155 -9.27 -27.51 -1.21
C THR A 155 -9.54 -28.28 0.07
N ILE A 156 -10.58 -29.12 0.10
CA ILE A 156 -10.86 -29.97 1.26
C ILE A 156 -9.86 -31.14 1.28
N PRO A 157 -8.94 -31.21 2.27
CA PRO A 157 -7.91 -32.23 2.29
C PRO A 157 -8.34 -33.50 3.05
N SER A 158 -9.50 -33.50 3.71
CA SER A 158 -9.93 -34.59 4.60
C SER A 158 -11.35 -35.07 4.34
N ALA A 159 -11.55 -36.37 4.55
CA ALA A 159 -12.82 -37.09 4.43
C ALA A 159 -13.92 -36.66 5.42
N SER A 160 -13.59 -35.79 6.37
CA SER A 160 -14.48 -35.46 7.50
C SER A 160 -15.78 -34.76 7.07
N MET A 161 -15.84 -34.26 5.83
CA MET A 161 -17.02 -33.62 5.23
C MET A 161 -17.63 -34.44 4.07
N GLU A 162 -17.29 -35.73 3.91
CA GLU A 162 -17.73 -36.58 2.77
C GLU A 162 -19.25 -36.68 2.60
N GLY A 163 -20.05 -36.42 3.65
CA GLY A 163 -21.51 -36.36 3.55
C GLY A 163 -22.06 -35.09 2.86
N THR A 164 -21.22 -34.11 2.52
CA THR A 164 -21.62 -32.86 1.87
C THR A 164 -20.69 -32.47 0.72
N MET A 165 -19.38 -32.73 0.82
CA MET A 165 -18.36 -32.36 -0.16
C MET A 165 -17.30 -33.45 -0.25
N LEU A 166 -16.84 -33.78 -1.46
CA LEU A 166 -15.87 -34.84 -1.70
C LEU A 166 -14.43 -34.34 -1.47
N ILE A 167 -13.53 -35.29 -1.17
CA ILE A 167 -12.09 -35.00 -1.06
C ILE A 167 -11.59 -34.49 -2.42
N ASN A 168 -10.79 -33.42 -2.41
CA ASN A 168 -10.29 -32.68 -3.58
C ASN A 168 -11.29 -31.76 -4.29
N ASP A 169 -12.48 -31.52 -3.71
CA ASP A 169 -13.35 -30.45 -4.21
C ASP A 169 -12.75 -29.05 -3.92
N TYR A 170 -12.91 -28.14 -4.88
CA TYR A 170 -12.49 -26.74 -4.78
C TYR A 170 -13.67 -25.86 -4.38
N LEU A 171 -13.50 -25.10 -3.30
CA LEU A 171 -14.54 -24.24 -2.75
C LEU A 171 -14.08 -22.79 -2.75
N PHE A 172 -14.93 -21.90 -3.25
CA PHE A 172 -14.76 -20.46 -3.05
C PHE A 172 -15.53 -20.03 -1.81
N VAL A 173 -14.79 -19.65 -0.77
CA VAL A 173 -15.37 -19.16 0.48
C VAL A 173 -15.40 -17.64 0.46
N SER A 174 -16.60 -17.07 0.59
CA SER A 174 -16.79 -15.63 0.76
C SER A 174 -16.51 -15.21 2.20
N LYS A 175 -15.44 -14.44 2.41
CA LYS A 175 -15.09 -13.86 3.71
C LYS A 175 -15.95 -12.67 4.09
N VAL A 176 -16.63 -12.06 3.11
CA VAL A 176 -17.60 -10.98 3.35
C VAL A 176 -18.81 -11.52 4.11
N ALA A 177 -19.27 -12.73 3.77
CA ALA A 177 -20.45 -13.35 4.40
C ALA A 177 -20.18 -13.87 5.83
N TYR A 178 -18.99 -14.41 6.09
CA TYR A 178 -18.64 -14.98 7.41
C TYR A 178 -17.97 -13.96 8.36
N GLY A 179 -17.62 -12.78 7.86
CA GLY A 179 -17.01 -11.70 8.63
C GLY A 179 -15.46 -11.77 8.71
N PRO A 180 -14.78 -10.62 8.84
CA PRO A 180 -13.33 -10.57 8.90
C PRO A 180 -12.81 -11.18 10.21
N ARG A 181 -12.12 -12.31 10.10
CA ARG A 181 -11.37 -12.90 11.22
C ARG A 181 -9.97 -12.32 11.27
N MET A 182 -9.50 -11.98 12.47
CA MET A 182 -8.11 -11.57 12.66
C MET A 182 -7.20 -12.75 12.28
N PRO A 183 -6.19 -12.54 11.42
CA PRO A 183 -5.23 -13.59 11.11
C PRO A 183 -4.48 -13.96 12.38
N MET A 184 -4.50 -15.25 12.74
CA MET A 184 -3.76 -15.78 13.89
C MET A 184 -2.24 -15.81 13.65
N THR A 185 -1.80 -15.54 12.41
CA THR A 185 -0.39 -15.52 11.98
C THR A 185 -0.06 -14.20 11.27
N PRO A 186 0.47 -13.18 11.97
CA PRO A 186 0.73 -11.85 11.41
C PRO A 186 1.84 -11.83 10.35
N LEU A 187 2.79 -12.77 10.42
CA LEU A 187 3.94 -12.89 9.53
C LEU A 187 3.85 -14.20 8.74
N ALA A 188 3.30 -14.12 7.52
CA ALA A 188 3.20 -15.25 6.60
C ALA A 188 3.55 -14.82 5.17
N VAL A 189 4.12 -15.76 4.39
CA VAL A 189 4.42 -15.54 2.98
C VAL A 189 3.10 -15.44 2.19
N PRO A 190 2.90 -14.39 1.39
CA PRO A 190 1.66 -14.25 0.61
C PRO A 190 1.49 -15.42 -0.36
N LEU A 191 0.23 -15.84 -0.55
CA LEU A 191 -0.21 -16.87 -1.50
C LEU A 191 0.14 -18.34 -1.15
N VAL A 192 0.83 -18.60 -0.04
CA VAL A 192 1.24 -19.95 0.36
C VAL A 192 0.41 -20.48 1.52
N HIS A 193 0.06 -21.77 1.51
CA HIS A 193 -0.72 -22.44 2.55
C HIS A 193 0.20 -23.34 3.39
N ASN A 194 0.46 -22.97 4.65
CA ASN A 194 1.18 -23.74 5.67
C ASN A 194 2.65 -24.16 5.37
N THR A 195 3.02 -24.45 4.13
CA THR A 195 4.33 -24.99 3.73
C THR A 195 4.88 -24.24 2.51
N MET A 196 6.15 -23.81 2.56
CA MET A 196 6.83 -23.16 1.44
C MET A 196 7.00 -24.11 0.24
N PRO A 197 6.66 -23.68 -0.99
CA PRO A 197 6.65 -24.54 -2.17
C PRO A 197 8.03 -25.03 -2.64
N PHE A 198 9.12 -24.35 -2.26
CA PHE A 198 10.48 -24.67 -2.74
C PHE A 198 11.44 -25.16 -1.66
N PHE A 199 11.28 -24.72 -0.41
CA PHE A 199 12.27 -24.96 0.65
C PHE A 199 11.75 -25.83 1.81
N GLY A 200 10.53 -26.37 1.73
CA GLY A 200 10.03 -27.36 2.69
C GLY A 200 10.12 -26.89 4.15
N GLY A 201 9.40 -25.82 4.49
CA GLY A 201 9.35 -25.25 5.83
C GLY A 201 8.03 -24.53 6.07
N LYS A 202 7.70 -24.19 7.33
CA LYS A 202 6.47 -23.47 7.68
C LYS A 202 6.40 -22.14 6.91
N SER A 203 5.23 -21.84 6.35
CA SER A 203 4.95 -20.60 5.60
C SER A 203 4.71 -19.38 6.49
N TYR A 204 4.75 -19.55 7.81
CA TYR A 204 4.46 -18.55 8.83
C TYR A 204 5.50 -18.58 9.94
N SER A 205 5.71 -17.44 10.59
CA SER A 205 6.59 -17.32 11.75
C SER A 205 5.81 -17.47 13.05
N ASP A 206 6.25 -18.38 13.93
CA ASP A 206 5.71 -18.57 15.29
C ASP A 206 6.20 -17.47 16.26
N ALA A 207 7.08 -16.55 15.82
CA ALA A 207 7.72 -15.56 16.69
C ALA A 207 6.80 -14.41 17.12
N VAL A 208 5.62 -14.27 16.50
CA VAL A 208 4.65 -13.18 16.75
C VAL A 208 3.25 -13.74 17.01
N GLN A 209 3.18 -14.95 17.59
CA GLN A 209 1.92 -15.60 17.97
C GLN A 209 1.50 -15.23 19.40
#